data_AF-A0A524KK18-F1
#
_entry.id   AF-A0A524KK18-F1
#
_cell.length_a   1.000
_cell.length_b   1.000
_cell.length_c   1.000
_cell.angle_alpha   90.00
_cell.angle_beta   90.00
_cell.angle_gamma   90.00
#
_symmetry.space_group_name_H-M   'P 1'
#
loop_
_entity.id
_entity.type
_entity.pdbx_description
1 polymer ?
#
loop_
_entity_poly.entity_id
_entity_poly.type
_entity_poly.pdbx_seq_one_letter_code
_entity_poly.pdbx_strand_id
1 'polypeptide(L)'
;MTVTVPVPPGAHASRHPGARIPVSTYRVQFRQDFGFAEAARLVPYLDRLGVTDVYTSPCFRANPQSQHGYDITNPGELSPSLGGELGWRELVRALARLDMGLVLDFVPNHMGVDEPQANRWWWDVLENGRCSPYAHFFDIDWDPVKPELQGKLLLPVLGDQYGRVLERGELQLEYVDAGFHLRYYQRTFPVNPRSLPSLLRHEIEALQARFDHADSDLREFLSILTELGNLPSVRETDPVCVAERQREKEVARDRLDRLAQHSWRIREHIEACVRFFNGQAGQPDTFRPLHELLERQAYRLAYWRTAFH
;
A
#
# COMPACT_ATOMS: atom_id res chain seq x y z
N MET A 1 -23.03 -43.73 -25.47
CA MET A 1 -23.95 -44.43 -24.54
C MET A 1 -23.97 -43.64 -23.24
N THR A 2 -24.99 -42.81 -23.08
CA THR A 2 -25.18 -41.98 -21.89
C THR A 2 -25.99 -42.79 -20.89
N VAL A 3 -25.41 -43.11 -19.73
CA VAL A 3 -26.13 -43.78 -18.66
C VAL A 3 -26.70 -42.71 -17.74
N THR A 4 -27.98 -42.40 -17.92
CA THR A 4 -28.79 -41.66 -16.94
C THR A 4 -29.25 -42.63 -15.86
N VAL A 5 -28.84 -42.41 -14.62
CA VAL A 5 -29.40 -43.07 -13.44
C VAL A 5 -30.60 -42.24 -12.96
N PRO A 6 -31.80 -42.82 -12.75
CA PRO A 6 -32.95 -42.08 -12.25
C PRO A 6 -32.80 -41.83 -10.75
N VAL A 7 -32.95 -40.58 -10.33
CA VAL A 7 -33.09 -40.21 -8.91
C VAL A 7 -34.56 -40.43 -8.50
N PRO A 8 -34.85 -41.21 -7.44
CA PRO A 8 -36.22 -41.42 -6.98
C PRO A 8 -36.78 -40.14 -6.32
N PRO A 9 -38.10 -39.88 -6.43
CA PRO A 9 -38.72 -38.76 -5.75
C PRO A 9 -38.86 -39.11 -4.26
N GLY A 10 -38.20 -38.34 -3.41
CA GLY A 10 -38.33 -38.46 -1.96
C GLY A 10 -37.15 -39.13 -1.29
N ALA A 11 -36.07 -38.37 -1.11
CA ALA A 11 -35.14 -38.59 -0.02
C ALA A 11 -34.58 -37.23 0.37
N HIS A 12 -35.06 -36.69 1.48
CA HIS A 12 -34.62 -35.45 2.07
C HIS A 12 -33.11 -35.51 2.33
N ALA A 13 -32.33 -34.87 1.47
CA ALA A 13 -30.94 -34.55 1.78
C ALA A 13 -30.94 -33.61 2.99
N SER A 14 -30.26 -34.06 4.04
CA SER A 14 -30.07 -33.37 5.32
C SER A 14 -29.60 -31.93 5.10
N ARG A 15 -30.54 -30.99 5.22
CA ARG A 15 -30.27 -29.54 5.23
C ARG A 15 -29.59 -29.21 6.55
N HIS A 16 -28.45 -28.51 6.51
CA HIS A 16 -28.04 -27.71 7.66
C HIS A 16 -29.23 -26.82 8.06
N PRO A 17 -29.67 -26.82 9.34
CA PRO A 17 -30.67 -25.87 9.77
C PRO A 17 -30.01 -24.49 9.75
N GLY A 18 -30.39 -23.62 8.80
CA GLY A 18 -30.08 -22.19 8.87
C GLY A 18 -29.43 -21.51 7.65
N ALA A 19 -29.12 -22.19 6.56
CA ALA A 19 -28.60 -21.50 5.37
C ALA A 19 -29.75 -20.93 4.51
N ARG A 20 -29.87 -19.59 4.47
CA ARG A 20 -30.80 -18.87 3.57
C ARG A 20 -30.40 -19.12 2.12
N ILE A 21 -31.33 -19.62 1.31
CA ILE A 21 -31.16 -19.74 -0.14
C ILE A 21 -31.99 -18.61 -0.78
N PRO A 22 -31.36 -17.64 -1.46
CA PRO A 22 -32.08 -16.58 -2.15
C PRO A 22 -33.05 -17.14 -3.20
N VAL A 23 -34.26 -16.60 -3.26
CA VAL A 23 -35.23 -16.91 -4.34
C VAL A 23 -35.01 -15.97 -5.52
N SER A 24 -34.74 -14.69 -5.23
CA SER A 24 -34.41 -13.66 -6.22
C SER A 24 -33.36 -12.72 -5.65
N THR A 25 -32.40 -12.31 -6.49
CA THR A 25 -31.38 -11.34 -6.12
C THR A 25 -31.51 -10.06 -6.92
N TYR A 26 -31.23 -8.92 -6.30
CA TYR A 26 -31.09 -7.63 -6.99
C TYR A 26 -29.69 -7.08 -6.81
N ARG A 27 -28.97 -6.85 -7.91
CA ARG A 27 -27.60 -6.34 -7.88
C ARG A 27 -27.57 -4.84 -7.55
N VAL A 28 -26.85 -4.49 -6.50
CA VAL A 28 -26.58 -3.11 -6.10
C VAL A 28 -25.09 -2.81 -6.33
N GLN A 29 -24.82 -1.80 -7.14
CA GLN A 29 -23.47 -1.29 -7.40
C GLN A 29 -23.20 -0.13 -6.45
N PHE A 30 -22.32 -0.35 -5.48
CA PHE A 30 -21.86 0.72 -4.59
C PHE A 30 -20.84 1.61 -5.29
N ARG A 31 -20.97 2.91 -5.02
CA ARG A 31 -20.08 3.98 -5.47
C ARG A 31 -20.17 5.13 -4.48
N GLN A 32 -19.26 6.10 -4.57
CA GLN A 32 -19.17 7.18 -3.57
C GLN A 32 -20.49 7.96 -3.39
N ASP A 33 -21.27 8.12 -4.44
CA ASP A 33 -22.58 8.80 -4.46
C ASP A 33 -23.78 7.84 -4.32
N PHE A 34 -23.51 6.54 -4.12
CA PHE A 34 -24.53 5.53 -3.79
C PHE A 34 -23.94 4.53 -2.78
N GLY A 35 -23.96 4.90 -1.50
CA GLY A 35 -23.41 4.10 -0.40
C GLY A 35 -24.45 3.25 0.31
N PHE A 36 -24.13 2.80 1.52
CA PHE A 36 -25.01 1.94 2.32
C PHE A 36 -26.31 2.63 2.72
N ALA A 37 -26.29 3.94 2.98
CA ALA A 37 -27.47 4.70 3.35
C ALA A 37 -28.48 4.79 2.20
N GLU A 38 -28.00 5.06 0.98
CA GLU A 38 -28.84 5.09 -0.23
C GLU A 38 -29.42 3.71 -0.53
N ALA A 39 -28.62 2.65 -0.40
CA ALA A 39 -29.11 1.28 -0.52
C ALA A 39 -30.17 0.95 0.54
N ALA A 40 -30.00 1.40 1.78
CA ALA A 40 -30.97 1.19 2.86
C ALA A 40 -32.33 1.86 2.53
N ARG A 41 -32.32 3.05 1.93
CA ARG A 41 -33.53 3.74 1.46
C ARG A 41 -34.22 3.01 0.29
N LEU A 42 -33.48 2.23 -0.49
CA LEU A 42 -34.01 1.45 -1.61
C LEU A 42 -34.74 0.17 -1.15
N VAL A 43 -34.39 -0.38 0.02
CA VAL A 43 -34.91 -1.68 0.50
C VAL A 43 -36.44 -1.78 0.45
N PRO A 44 -37.25 -0.80 0.93
CA PRO A 44 -38.71 -0.92 0.89
C PRO A 44 -39.28 -0.98 -0.53
N TYR A 45 -38.58 -0.41 -1.52
CA TYR A 45 -38.98 -0.54 -2.92
C TYR A 45 -38.67 -1.95 -3.45
N LEU A 46 -37.51 -2.52 -3.11
CA LEU A 46 -37.11 -3.86 -3.53
C LEU A 46 -38.03 -4.94 -2.96
N ASP A 47 -38.46 -4.78 -1.70
CA ASP A 47 -39.45 -5.65 -1.07
C ASP A 47 -40.79 -5.64 -1.85
N ARG A 48 -41.33 -4.46 -2.18
CA ARG A 48 -42.54 -4.34 -3.02
C ARG A 48 -42.38 -4.92 -4.42
N LEU A 49 -41.16 -4.92 -4.96
CA LEU A 49 -40.84 -5.53 -6.25
C LEU A 49 -40.81 -7.07 -6.17
N GLY A 50 -40.71 -7.65 -4.97
CA GLY A 50 -40.60 -9.09 -4.75
C GLY A 50 -39.16 -9.62 -4.74
N VAL A 51 -38.18 -8.75 -4.50
CA VAL A 51 -36.78 -9.15 -4.31
C VAL A 51 -36.64 -9.79 -2.93
N THR A 52 -36.00 -10.96 -2.84
CA THR A 52 -35.75 -11.59 -1.52
C THR A 52 -34.40 -11.21 -0.95
N ASP A 53 -33.39 -10.96 -1.78
CA ASP A 53 -32.02 -10.74 -1.34
C ASP A 53 -31.34 -9.64 -2.17
N VAL A 54 -30.58 -8.79 -1.50
CA VAL A 54 -29.70 -7.83 -2.19
C VAL A 54 -28.37 -8.50 -2.47
N TYR A 55 -27.90 -8.41 -3.70
CA TYR A 55 -26.54 -8.82 -4.08
C TYR A 55 -25.70 -7.55 -4.24
N THR A 56 -24.68 -7.34 -3.42
CA THR A 56 -23.89 -6.09 -3.50
C THR A 56 -22.61 -6.29 -4.28
N SER A 57 -22.10 -5.23 -4.89
CA SER A 57 -20.67 -5.13 -5.24
C SER A 57 -19.78 -5.22 -4.01
N PRO A 58 -18.45 -5.37 -4.18
CA PRO A 58 -17.51 -5.33 -3.06
C PRO A 58 -17.68 -4.05 -2.24
N CYS A 59 -17.57 -4.20 -0.92
CA CYS A 59 -17.87 -3.15 0.05
C CYS A 59 -16.75 -2.87 1.05
N PHE A 60 -15.61 -3.57 0.89
CA PHE A 60 -14.39 -3.31 1.66
C PHE A 60 -13.65 -2.09 1.11
N ARG A 61 -12.75 -1.52 1.92
CA ARG A 61 -11.96 -0.35 1.52
C ARG A 61 -11.15 -0.68 0.27
N ALA A 62 -11.40 0.12 -0.77
CA ALA A 62 -10.72 0.08 -2.06
C ALA A 62 -9.92 1.36 -2.27
N ASN A 63 -9.33 1.52 -3.47
CA ASN A 63 -8.74 2.78 -3.87
C ASN A 63 -9.77 3.94 -3.68
N PRO A 64 -9.36 5.10 -3.12
CA PRO A 64 -10.24 6.25 -2.95
C PRO A 64 -10.97 6.70 -4.23
N GLN A 65 -10.36 6.49 -5.39
CA GLN A 65 -10.90 6.85 -6.71
C GLN A 65 -11.73 5.72 -7.36
N SER A 66 -11.85 4.57 -6.68
CA SER A 66 -12.56 3.41 -7.21
C SER A 66 -14.04 3.69 -7.43
N GLN A 67 -14.53 3.27 -8.61
CA GLN A 67 -15.96 3.30 -8.94
C GLN A 67 -16.62 1.92 -8.86
N HIS A 68 -15.85 0.87 -8.56
CA HIS A 68 -16.32 -0.52 -8.63
C HIS A 68 -15.97 -1.39 -7.40
N GLY A 69 -14.96 -1.00 -6.60
CA GLY A 69 -14.60 -1.67 -5.34
C GLY A 69 -13.79 -2.96 -5.45
N TYR A 70 -13.35 -3.35 -6.65
CA TYR A 70 -12.60 -4.60 -6.88
C TYR A 70 -11.09 -4.45 -6.60
N ASP A 71 -10.60 -3.22 -6.62
CA ASP A 71 -9.26 -2.78 -6.27
C ASP A 71 -9.12 -2.59 -4.75
N ILE A 72 -9.40 -3.65 -3.98
CA ILE A 72 -9.40 -3.66 -2.51
C ILE A 72 -8.01 -3.32 -1.97
N THR A 73 -7.94 -2.37 -1.05
CA THR A 73 -6.69 -1.95 -0.39
C THR A 73 -6.63 -2.36 1.07
N ASN A 74 -7.78 -2.61 1.71
CA ASN A 74 -7.86 -3.20 3.05
C ASN A 74 -9.09 -4.13 3.16
N PRO A 75 -8.89 -5.47 3.19
CA PRO A 75 -10.00 -6.43 3.27
C PRO A 75 -10.60 -6.52 4.68
N GLY A 76 -9.94 -5.96 5.70
CA GLY A 76 -10.41 -5.97 7.10
C GLY A 76 -11.31 -4.80 7.47
N GLU A 77 -11.65 -3.92 6.52
CA GLU A 77 -12.36 -2.69 6.81
C GLU A 77 -13.41 -2.40 5.73
N LEU A 78 -14.64 -2.11 6.15
CA LEU A 78 -15.68 -1.61 5.24
C LEU A 78 -15.33 -0.22 4.73
N SER A 79 -15.60 0.05 3.46
CA SER A 79 -15.19 1.30 2.84
C SER A 79 -15.80 2.52 3.53
N PRO A 80 -15.00 3.46 4.06
CA PRO A 80 -15.52 4.69 4.64
C PRO A 80 -16.29 5.55 3.63
N SER A 81 -15.89 5.51 2.35
CA SER A 81 -16.56 6.28 1.28
C SER A 81 -17.99 5.79 1.00
N LEU A 82 -18.33 4.57 1.42
CA LEU A 82 -19.68 4.00 1.32
C LEU A 82 -20.52 4.21 2.59
N GLY A 83 -19.97 4.88 3.61
CA GLY A 83 -20.62 5.11 4.91
C GLY A 83 -20.08 4.22 6.05
N GLY A 84 -19.08 3.38 5.77
CA GLY A 84 -18.38 2.56 6.76
C GLY A 84 -19.28 1.64 7.59
N GLU A 85 -18.79 1.26 8.76
CA GLU A 85 -19.46 0.33 9.68
C GLU A 85 -20.87 0.81 10.12
N LEU A 86 -21.05 2.12 10.30
CA LEU A 86 -22.35 2.68 10.71
C LEU A 86 -23.39 2.53 9.59
N GLY A 87 -23.06 2.97 8.37
CA GLY A 87 -23.95 2.85 7.22
C GLY A 87 -24.25 1.39 6.90
N TRP A 88 -23.27 0.50 7.04
CA TRP A 88 -23.46 -0.93 6.89
C TRP A 88 -24.51 -1.49 7.85
N ARG A 89 -24.42 -1.14 9.14
CA ARG A 89 -25.42 -1.55 10.14
C ARG A 89 -26.80 -0.99 9.84
N GLU A 90 -26.92 0.17 9.21
CA GLU A 90 -28.21 0.71 8.76
C GLU A 90 -28.79 -0.12 7.62
N LEU A 91 -27.99 -0.47 6.61
CA LEU A 91 -28.41 -1.33 5.51
C LEU A 91 -28.85 -2.71 6.00
N VAL A 92 -28.04 -3.36 6.84
CA VAL A 92 -28.37 -4.68 7.42
C VAL A 92 -29.65 -4.61 8.24
N ARG A 93 -29.86 -3.56 9.05
CA ARG A 93 -31.11 -3.35 9.79
C ARG A 93 -32.30 -3.14 8.87
N ALA A 94 -32.16 -2.41 7.78
CA ALA A 94 -33.23 -2.18 6.82
C ALA A 94 -33.66 -3.50 6.13
N LEU A 95 -32.69 -4.32 5.71
CA LEU A 95 -32.93 -5.64 5.12
C LEU A 95 -33.62 -6.58 6.11
N ALA A 96 -33.11 -6.67 7.35
CA ALA A 96 -33.65 -7.54 8.38
C ALA A 96 -35.12 -7.24 8.75
N ARG A 97 -35.54 -5.96 8.71
CA ARG A 97 -36.93 -5.57 8.99
C ARG A 97 -37.94 -6.13 8.00
N LEU A 98 -37.51 -6.45 6.79
CA LEU A 98 -38.35 -6.96 5.69
C LEU A 98 -38.02 -8.42 5.38
N ASP A 99 -37.33 -9.11 6.29
CA ASP A 99 -36.82 -10.48 6.11
C ASP A 99 -36.07 -10.65 4.77
N MET A 100 -35.38 -9.60 4.32
CA MET A 100 -34.53 -9.62 3.13
C MET A 100 -33.10 -10.03 3.51
N GLY A 101 -32.45 -10.77 2.61
CA GLY A 101 -31.08 -11.24 2.81
C GLY A 101 -30.07 -10.43 2.02
N LEU A 102 -28.81 -10.82 2.19
CA LEU A 102 -27.67 -10.11 1.63
C LEU A 102 -26.65 -11.12 1.10
N VAL A 103 -26.32 -11.01 -0.18
CA VAL A 103 -25.25 -11.75 -0.84
C VAL A 103 -24.11 -10.77 -1.10
N LEU A 104 -22.93 -11.08 -0.58
CA LEU A 104 -21.75 -10.22 -0.69
C LEU A 104 -20.82 -10.70 -1.80
N ASP A 105 -20.48 -9.79 -2.70
CA ASP A 105 -19.35 -9.94 -3.60
C ASP A 105 -18.05 -9.68 -2.84
N PHE A 106 -17.09 -10.60 -2.96
CA PHE A 106 -15.79 -10.51 -2.30
C PHE A 106 -14.68 -10.88 -3.28
N VAL A 107 -13.51 -10.27 -3.11
CA VAL A 107 -12.37 -10.39 -4.04
C VAL A 107 -11.19 -11.02 -3.29
N PRO A 108 -11.05 -12.36 -3.33
CA PRO A 108 -9.99 -13.04 -2.59
C PRO A 108 -8.66 -13.08 -3.34
N ASN A 109 -8.69 -12.85 -4.66
CA ASN A 109 -7.56 -13.15 -5.54
C ASN A 109 -6.51 -12.04 -5.60
N HIS A 110 -6.92 -10.77 -5.48
CA HIS A 110 -6.04 -9.63 -5.72
C HIS A 110 -6.39 -8.43 -4.85
N MET A 111 -5.46 -7.48 -4.80
CA MET A 111 -5.58 -6.20 -4.10
C MET A 111 -5.23 -5.05 -5.05
N GLY A 112 -5.77 -3.86 -4.79
CA GLY A 112 -5.40 -2.63 -5.49
C GLY A 112 -4.00 -2.18 -5.13
N VAL A 113 -3.14 -1.97 -6.14
CA VAL A 113 -1.73 -1.54 -5.99
C VAL A 113 -1.39 -0.28 -6.78
N ASP A 114 -2.35 0.28 -7.53
CA ASP A 114 -2.14 1.44 -8.42
C ASP A 114 -1.78 2.72 -7.65
N GLU A 115 -2.35 2.87 -6.45
CA GLU A 115 -1.99 3.91 -5.48
C GLU A 115 -1.33 3.23 -4.25
N PRO A 116 0.00 3.11 -4.21
CA PRO A 116 0.68 2.37 -3.16
C PRO A 116 0.35 2.84 -1.73
N GLN A 117 0.16 4.15 -1.53
CA GLN A 117 -0.20 4.71 -0.22
C GLN A 117 -1.58 4.26 0.29
N ALA A 118 -2.50 3.95 -0.62
CA ALA A 118 -3.84 3.51 -0.23
C ALA A 118 -3.83 2.08 0.32
N ASN A 119 -2.82 1.27 -0.02
CA ASN A 119 -2.68 -0.13 0.41
C ASN A 119 -1.48 -0.29 1.34
N ARG A 120 -1.74 -0.31 2.65
CA ARG A 120 -0.72 -0.43 3.70
C ARG A 120 0.16 -1.67 3.53
N TRP A 121 -0.40 -2.81 3.12
CA TRP A 121 0.36 -4.05 2.96
C TRP A 121 1.33 -3.92 1.79
N TRP A 122 0.85 -3.39 0.67
CA TRP A 122 1.69 -3.15 -0.50
C TRP A 122 2.78 -2.11 -0.22
N TRP A 123 2.43 -1.01 0.46
CA TRP A 123 3.39 0.00 0.90
C TRP A 123 4.53 -0.62 1.72
N ASP A 124 4.19 -1.46 2.70
CA ASP A 124 5.19 -2.10 3.55
C ASP A 124 6.08 -3.07 2.76
N VAL A 125 5.54 -3.80 1.78
CA VAL A 125 6.32 -4.66 0.87
C VAL A 125 7.28 -3.84 0.00
N LEU A 126 6.85 -2.71 -0.56
CA LEU A 126 7.74 -1.83 -1.33
C LEU A 126 8.86 -1.24 -0.46
N GLU A 127 8.57 -0.93 0.79
CA GLU A 127 9.54 -0.35 1.73
C GLU A 127 10.56 -1.39 2.24
N ASN A 128 10.11 -2.62 2.48
CA ASN A 128 10.85 -3.63 3.25
C ASN A 128 11.22 -4.91 2.47
N GLY A 129 10.72 -5.07 1.25
CA GLY A 129 10.97 -6.24 0.43
C GLY A 129 10.42 -7.53 1.04
N ARG A 130 11.20 -8.61 0.97
CA ARG A 130 10.89 -9.90 1.60
C ARG A 130 10.81 -9.82 3.13
N CYS A 131 11.47 -8.82 3.72
CA CYS A 131 11.45 -8.58 5.16
C CYS A 131 10.17 -7.87 5.64
N SER A 132 9.15 -7.76 4.76
CA SER A 132 7.80 -7.35 5.13
C SER A 132 7.02 -8.54 5.71
N PRO A 133 6.27 -8.39 6.82
CA PRO A 133 5.32 -9.39 7.27
C PRO A 133 4.19 -9.63 6.25
N TYR A 134 4.01 -8.74 5.28
CA TYR A 134 3.00 -8.88 4.23
C TYR A 134 3.55 -9.45 2.93
N ALA A 135 4.86 -9.72 2.82
CA ALA A 135 5.47 -10.21 1.58
C ALA A 135 4.82 -11.50 1.06
N HIS A 136 4.40 -12.40 1.96
CA HIS A 136 3.75 -13.67 1.61
C HIS A 136 2.27 -13.56 1.23
N PHE A 137 1.66 -12.38 1.36
CA PHE A 137 0.29 -12.12 0.89
C PHE A 137 0.24 -11.80 -0.62
N PHE A 138 1.39 -11.52 -1.23
CA PHE A 138 1.50 -11.22 -2.66
C PHE A 138 2.32 -12.32 -3.33
N ASP A 139 1.89 -12.72 -4.52
CA ASP A 139 2.63 -13.68 -5.35
C ASP A 139 3.73 -12.93 -6.12
N ILE A 140 4.93 -12.85 -5.52
CA ILE A 140 6.07 -12.11 -6.04
C ILE A 140 7.21 -13.09 -6.33
N ASP A 141 7.64 -13.16 -7.59
CA ASP A 141 8.92 -13.79 -7.93
C ASP A 141 10.08 -12.84 -7.59
N TRP A 142 10.71 -13.12 -6.45
CA TRP A 142 11.84 -12.34 -5.98
C TRP A 142 13.19 -12.83 -6.49
N ASP A 143 13.25 -13.96 -7.20
CA ASP A 143 14.48 -14.57 -7.74
C ASP A 143 14.38 -14.76 -9.26
N PRO A 144 14.03 -13.70 -10.03
CA PRO A 144 13.85 -13.82 -11.47
C PRO A 144 15.17 -14.12 -12.19
N VAL A 145 15.08 -14.61 -13.42
CA VAL A 145 16.23 -14.97 -14.27
C VAL A 145 17.19 -13.79 -14.49
N LYS A 146 16.69 -12.55 -14.53
CA LYS A 146 17.50 -11.35 -14.71
C LYS A 146 18.22 -10.99 -13.40
N PRO A 147 19.57 -11.08 -13.33
CA PRO A 147 20.31 -10.84 -12.09
C PRO A 147 20.08 -9.46 -11.49
N GLU A 148 19.83 -8.44 -12.33
CA GLU A 148 19.61 -7.06 -11.91
C GLU A 148 18.27 -6.85 -11.16
N LEU A 149 17.38 -7.84 -11.22
CA LEU A 149 16.08 -7.84 -10.54
C LEU A 149 16.05 -8.75 -9.31
N GLN A 150 17.15 -9.44 -8.99
CA GLN A 150 17.19 -10.33 -7.82
C GLN A 150 16.93 -9.57 -6.51
N GLY A 151 15.88 -9.98 -5.81
CA GLY A 151 15.40 -9.36 -4.58
C GLY A 151 14.72 -8.00 -4.80
N LYS A 152 14.29 -7.68 -6.03
CA LYS A 152 13.57 -6.45 -6.36
C LYS A 152 12.27 -6.73 -7.09
N LEU A 153 11.24 -5.97 -6.74
CA LEU A 153 9.96 -5.95 -7.44
C LEU A 153 9.99 -4.97 -8.61
N LEU A 154 9.62 -5.42 -9.81
CA LEU A 154 9.55 -4.54 -10.98
C LEU A 154 8.20 -3.80 -11.02
N LEU A 155 8.22 -2.46 -11.00
CA LEU A 155 7.03 -1.61 -11.05
C LEU A 155 6.94 -0.87 -12.40
N PRO A 156 6.12 -1.37 -13.36
CA PRO A 156 6.00 -0.77 -14.69
C PRO A 156 5.09 0.47 -14.71
N VAL A 157 5.50 1.52 -14.01
CA VAL A 157 4.68 2.72 -13.74
C VAL A 157 5.17 3.98 -14.42
N LEU A 158 6.39 3.98 -14.98
CA LEU A 158 7.00 5.15 -15.61
C LEU A 158 6.45 5.36 -17.01
N GLY A 159 6.27 6.63 -17.42
CA GLY A 159 5.80 7.04 -18.75
C GLY A 159 6.85 6.99 -19.87
N ASP A 160 8.13 6.89 -19.53
CA ASP A 160 9.28 6.79 -20.45
C ASP A 160 10.37 5.91 -19.78
N GLN A 161 11.51 5.72 -20.45
CA GLN A 161 12.67 4.99 -19.91
C GLN A 161 13.20 5.65 -18.63
N TYR A 162 13.53 4.83 -17.63
CA TYR A 162 14.01 5.25 -16.30
C TYR A 162 15.06 6.37 -16.35
N GLY A 163 16.12 6.23 -17.16
CA GLY A 163 17.19 7.23 -17.24
C GLY A 163 16.69 8.61 -17.70
N ARG A 164 15.80 8.66 -18.70
CA ARG A 164 15.22 9.92 -19.19
C ARG A 164 14.32 10.56 -18.14
N VAL A 165 13.50 9.76 -17.46
CA VAL A 165 12.60 10.22 -16.40
C VAL A 165 13.42 10.82 -15.25
N LEU A 166 14.51 10.15 -14.88
CA LEU A 166 15.44 10.61 -13.85
C LEU A 166 16.11 11.94 -14.26
N GLU A 167 16.72 12.01 -15.44
CA GLU A 167 17.46 13.19 -15.92
C GLU A 167 16.58 14.44 -16.17
N ARG A 168 15.28 14.23 -16.40
CA ARG A 168 14.28 15.32 -16.47
C ARG A 168 13.85 15.82 -15.09
N GLY A 169 14.29 15.17 -14.02
CA GLY A 169 13.86 15.49 -12.65
C GLY A 169 12.39 15.16 -12.40
N GLU A 170 11.81 14.19 -13.11
CA GLU A 170 10.40 13.80 -12.88
C GLU A 170 10.24 12.92 -11.63
N LEU A 171 11.33 12.28 -11.19
CA LEU A 171 11.43 11.58 -9.91
C LEU A 171 11.94 12.56 -8.85
N GLN A 172 11.13 12.80 -7.83
CA GLN A 172 11.44 13.74 -6.77
C GLN A 172 11.42 13.02 -5.41
N LEU A 173 12.54 13.04 -4.71
CA LEU A 173 12.58 12.69 -3.31
C LEU A 173 11.98 13.83 -2.48
N GLU A 174 11.18 13.48 -1.49
CA GLU A 174 10.52 14.41 -0.59
C GLU A 174 10.62 13.92 0.86
N TYR A 175 10.67 14.86 1.80
CA TYR A 175 10.52 14.60 3.23
C TYR A 175 9.22 15.26 3.71
N VAL A 176 8.17 14.46 3.91
CA VAL A 176 6.80 14.90 4.22
C VAL A 176 6.21 13.92 5.24
N ASP A 177 5.34 14.40 6.14
CA ASP A 177 4.64 13.57 7.14
C ASP A 177 5.57 12.59 7.88
N ALA A 178 6.69 13.08 8.41
CA ALA A 178 7.69 12.30 9.14
C ALA A 178 8.41 11.20 8.32
N GLY A 179 8.27 11.18 7.00
CA GLY A 179 8.79 10.13 6.12
C GLY A 179 9.52 10.63 4.88
N PHE A 180 10.37 9.76 4.32
CA PHE A 180 10.97 9.97 3.01
C PHE A 180 10.18 9.23 1.95
N HIS A 181 9.81 9.94 0.90
CA HIS A 181 9.00 9.42 -0.19
C HIS A 181 9.63 9.77 -1.54
N LEU A 182 9.54 8.83 -2.48
CA LEU A 182 9.83 9.10 -3.88
C LEU A 182 8.51 9.42 -4.59
N ARG A 183 8.40 10.61 -5.17
CA ARG A 183 7.25 11.04 -5.95
C ARG A 183 7.54 10.99 -7.44
N TYR A 184 6.57 10.47 -8.19
CA TYR A 184 6.49 10.48 -9.65
C TYR A 184 5.09 10.98 -10.05
N TYR A 185 5.00 12.25 -10.47
CA TYR A 185 3.71 12.94 -10.63
C TYR A 185 2.83 12.85 -9.38
N GLN A 186 1.66 12.22 -9.46
CA GLN A 186 0.74 12.00 -8.33
C GLN A 186 1.05 10.73 -7.53
N ARG A 187 1.93 9.85 -8.04
CA ARG A 187 2.28 8.59 -7.37
C ARG A 187 3.43 8.80 -6.42
N THR A 188 3.37 8.12 -5.29
CA THR A 188 4.40 8.15 -4.25
C THR A 188 4.79 6.72 -3.88
N PHE A 189 6.07 6.53 -3.58
CA PHE A 189 6.65 5.25 -3.19
C PHE A 189 7.46 5.41 -1.90
N PRO A 190 7.53 4.38 -1.04
CA PRO A 190 8.36 4.44 0.15
C PRO A 190 9.85 4.43 -0.20
N VAL A 191 10.66 4.97 0.71
CA VAL A 191 12.11 4.79 0.69
C VAL A 191 12.49 3.83 1.82
N ASN A 192 13.23 2.79 1.47
CA ASN A 192 13.80 1.80 2.38
C ASN A 192 14.56 2.51 3.52
N PRO A 193 14.11 2.38 4.79
CA PRO A 193 14.73 3.07 5.93
C PRO A 193 16.22 2.76 6.07
N ARG A 194 16.65 1.55 5.71
CA ARG A 194 18.07 1.13 5.75
C ARG A 194 18.95 1.90 4.76
N SER A 195 18.36 2.47 3.71
CA SER A 195 19.08 3.28 2.73
C SER A 195 19.24 4.74 3.14
N LEU A 196 18.46 5.24 4.10
CA LEU A 196 18.47 6.65 4.51
C LEU A 196 19.82 7.17 5.03
N PRO A 197 20.68 6.38 5.70
CA PRO A 197 22.01 6.86 6.06
C PRO A 197 22.87 7.26 4.87
N SER A 198 22.69 6.64 3.69
CA SER A 198 23.42 7.05 2.47
C SER A 198 23.01 8.44 1.99
N LEU A 199 21.78 8.86 2.30
CA LEU A 199 21.26 10.18 2.01
C LEU A 199 21.66 11.20 3.08
N LEU A 200 21.38 10.87 4.34
CA LEU A 200 21.50 11.81 5.46
C LEU A 200 22.94 12.07 5.90
N ARG A 201 23.88 11.23 5.46
CA ARG A 201 25.32 11.46 5.66
C ARG A 201 25.96 12.37 4.59
N HIS A 202 25.22 12.77 3.56
CA HIS A 202 25.72 13.77 2.62
C HIS A 202 26.10 15.05 3.37
N GLU A 203 27.32 15.55 3.16
CA GLU A 203 27.87 16.73 3.86
C GLU A 203 27.81 16.64 5.40
N ILE A 204 27.92 15.44 5.97
CA ILE A 204 27.86 15.25 7.44
C ILE A 204 28.94 16.04 8.18
N GLU A 205 30.14 16.21 7.61
CA GLU A 205 31.23 16.98 8.23
C GLU A 205 30.85 18.47 8.34
N ALA A 206 30.20 19.02 7.32
CA ALA A 206 29.69 20.40 7.34
C ALA A 206 28.58 20.56 8.37
N LEU A 207 27.70 19.56 8.53
CA LEU A 207 26.72 19.54 9.62
C LEU A 207 27.41 19.53 10.98
N GLN A 208 28.37 18.63 11.19
CA GLN A 208 29.08 18.47 12.45
C GLN A 208 29.80 19.76 12.86
N ALA A 209 30.37 20.50 11.92
CA ALA A 209 31.01 21.79 12.17
C ALA A 209 30.06 22.89 12.68
N ARG A 210 28.74 22.70 12.57
CA ARG A 210 27.72 23.63 13.06
C ARG A 210 27.30 23.37 14.52
N PHE A 211 27.84 22.32 15.13
CA PHE A 211 27.52 21.88 16.48
C PHE A 211 28.77 21.82 17.35
N ASP A 212 28.58 22.01 18.66
CA ASP A 212 29.63 21.73 19.63
C ASP A 212 29.82 20.20 19.77
N HIS A 213 31.02 19.74 20.12
CA HIS A 213 31.33 18.30 20.22
C HIS A 213 30.45 17.51 21.22
N ALA A 214 29.79 18.19 22.17
CA ALA A 214 28.90 17.59 23.16
C ALA A 214 27.41 17.82 22.89
N ASP A 215 27.03 18.34 21.71
CA ASP A 215 25.64 18.62 21.39
C ASP A 215 24.78 17.33 21.40
N SER A 216 23.60 17.40 22.02
CA SER A 216 22.69 16.26 22.14
C SER A 216 21.97 15.91 20.85
N ASP A 217 21.62 16.91 20.04
CA ASP A 217 20.85 16.74 18.80
C ASP A 217 21.70 16.03 17.75
N LEU A 218 22.97 16.45 17.63
CA LEU A 218 23.90 15.80 16.72
C LEU A 218 24.18 14.33 17.13
N ARG A 219 24.34 14.06 18.43
CA ARG A 219 24.54 12.70 18.93
C ARG A 219 23.31 11.82 18.68
N GLU A 220 22.11 12.36 18.88
CA GLU A 220 20.86 11.68 18.60
C GLU A 220 20.71 11.39 17.10
N PHE A 221 21.00 12.37 16.23
CA PHE A 221 20.99 12.18 14.78
C PHE A 221 21.93 11.04 14.34
N LEU A 222 23.18 11.06 14.79
CA LEU A 222 24.17 10.03 14.46
C LEU A 222 23.79 8.64 15.00
N SER A 223 23.13 8.59 16.16
CA SER A 223 22.57 7.36 16.74
C SER A 223 21.47 6.79 15.84
N ILE A 224 20.51 7.62 15.41
CA ILE A 224 19.44 7.23 14.47
C ILE A 224 20.02 6.71 13.15
N LEU A 225 21.02 7.39 12.58
CA LEU A 225 21.66 6.94 11.34
C LEU A 225 22.36 5.58 11.47
N THR A 226 22.86 5.27 12.67
CA THR A 226 23.49 3.99 12.97
C THR A 226 22.44 2.89 13.09
N GLU A 227 21.35 3.15 13.83
CA GLU A 227 20.19 2.26 13.95
C GLU A 227 19.60 1.90 12.58
N LEU A 228 19.31 2.92 11.75
CA LEU A 228 18.79 2.72 10.40
C LEU A 228 19.73 1.86 9.53
N GLY A 229 21.05 2.09 9.62
CA GLY A 229 22.04 1.32 8.87
C GLY A 229 22.12 -0.15 9.28
N ASN A 230 21.81 -0.44 10.55
CA ASN A 230 21.85 -1.77 11.15
C ASN A 230 20.57 -2.58 10.97
N LEU A 231 19.48 -1.97 10.48
CA LEU A 231 18.23 -2.69 10.22
C LEU A 231 18.47 -3.98 9.41
N PRO A 232 17.75 -5.08 9.70
CA PRO A 232 17.82 -6.30 8.91
C PRO A 232 17.62 -6.04 7.41
N SER A 233 18.22 -6.88 6.57
CA SER A 233 18.20 -6.70 5.10
C SER A 233 16.77 -6.82 4.56
N VAL A 234 16.45 -6.12 3.47
CA VAL A 234 15.16 -6.28 2.78
C VAL A 234 14.96 -7.69 2.18
N ARG A 235 16.03 -8.49 2.14
CA ARG A 235 16.02 -9.89 1.69
C ARG A 235 15.79 -10.90 2.82
N GLU A 236 15.86 -10.45 4.07
CA GLU A 236 15.75 -11.33 5.24
C GLU A 236 14.31 -11.85 5.38
N THR A 237 14.18 -13.11 5.80
CA THR A 237 12.87 -13.79 5.95
C THR A 237 12.69 -14.40 7.33
N ASP A 238 13.74 -14.45 8.17
CA ASP A 238 13.63 -14.93 9.53
C ASP A 238 12.59 -14.08 10.32
N PRO A 239 11.60 -14.70 10.98
CA PRO A 239 10.55 -13.97 11.69
C PRO A 239 11.07 -13.02 12.79
N VAL A 240 12.20 -13.33 13.43
CA VAL A 240 12.82 -12.47 14.44
C VAL A 240 13.37 -11.21 13.78
N CYS A 241 14.08 -11.36 12.66
CA CYS A 241 14.59 -10.23 11.90
C CYS A 241 13.47 -9.39 11.27
N VAL A 242 12.40 -10.01 10.79
CA VAL A 242 11.20 -9.30 10.31
C VAL A 242 10.60 -8.46 11.43
N ALA A 243 10.40 -9.03 12.61
CA ALA A 243 9.84 -8.32 13.77
C ALA A 243 10.78 -7.20 14.26
N GLU A 244 12.09 -7.44 14.29
CA GLU A 244 13.10 -6.43 14.60
C GLU A 244 13.03 -5.27 13.62
N ARG A 245 13.10 -5.54 12.31
CA ARG A 245 13.02 -4.51 11.28
C ARG A 245 11.75 -3.67 11.40
N GLN A 246 10.59 -4.31 11.63
CA GLN A 246 9.31 -3.63 11.77
C GLN A 246 9.26 -2.72 13.00
N ARG A 247 9.89 -3.11 14.11
CA ARG A 247 9.93 -2.29 15.33
C ARG A 247 10.95 -1.16 15.22
N GLU A 248 12.19 -1.47 14.89
CA GLU A 248 13.29 -0.49 14.90
C GLU A 248 13.13 0.57 13.80
N LYS A 249 12.53 0.23 12.64
CA LYS A 249 12.26 1.25 11.60
C LYS A 249 11.29 2.35 12.08
N GLU A 250 10.27 1.97 12.85
CA GLU A 250 9.28 2.93 13.37
C GLU A 250 9.87 3.73 14.52
N VAL A 251 10.65 3.10 15.41
CA VAL A 251 11.39 3.81 16.47
C VAL A 251 12.34 4.86 15.88
N ALA A 252 13.16 4.49 14.90
CA ALA A 252 14.06 5.42 14.22
C ALA A 252 13.31 6.56 13.51
N ARG A 253 12.16 6.25 12.87
CA ARG A 253 11.30 7.26 12.21
C ARG A 253 10.75 8.27 13.22
N ASP A 254 10.16 7.81 14.32
CA ASP A 254 9.61 8.66 15.37
C ASP A 254 10.67 9.51 16.08
N ARG A 255 11.88 8.97 16.24
CA ARG A 255 13.03 9.71 16.77
C ARG A 255 13.49 10.79 15.80
N LEU A 256 13.62 10.46 14.52
CA LEU A 256 14.05 11.42 13.48
C LEU A 256 13.04 12.56 13.32
N ASP A 257 11.74 12.25 13.31
CA ASP A 257 10.68 13.24 13.20
C ASP A 257 10.70 14.22 14.38
N ARG A 258 10.71 13.71 15.62
CA ARG A 258 10.84 14.55 16.82
C ARG A 258 12.09 15.43 16.79
N LEU A 259 13.22 14.87 16.35
CA LEU A 259 14.46 15.61 16.22
C LEU A 259 14.37 16.71 15.15
N ALA A 260 13.77 16.43 13.99
CA ALA A 260 13.57 17.42 12.91
C ALA A 260 12.57 18.51 13.30
N GLN A 261 11.59 18.21 14.16
CA GLN A 261 10.66 19.20 14.70
C GLN A 261 11.31 20.13 15.74
N HIS A 262 12.27 19.62 16.52
CA HIS A 262 12.92 20.38 17.58
C HIS A 262 14.19 21.12 17.13
N SER A 263 14.99 20.49 16.24
CA SER A 263 16.30 20.98 15.84
C SER A 263 16.28 21.51 14.41
N TRP A 264 16.16 22.83 14.28
CA TRP A 264 16.11 23.49 12.96
C TRP A 264 17.35 23.21 12.11
N ARG A 265 18.53 22.99 12.73
CA ARG A 265 19.78 22.66 12.03
C ARG A 265 19.72 21.28 11.38
N ILE A 266 19.19 20.29 12.10
CA ILE A 266 18.97 18.93 11.57
C ILE A 266 17.91 18.97 10.46
N ARG A 267 16.83 19.72 10.67
CA ARG A 267 15.80 19.90 9.64
C ARG A 267 16.36 20.51 8.36
N GLU A 268 17.10 21.61 8.47
CA GLU A 268 17.73 22.28 7.33
C GLU A 268 18.70 21.35 6.61
N HIS A 269 19.44 20.51 7.35
CA HIS A 269 20.30 19.48 6.79
C HIS A 269 19.52 18.44 5.99
N ILE A 270 18.43 17.89 6.54
CA ILE A 270 17.55 16.95 5.83
C ILE A 270 17.06 17.58 4.52
N GLU A 271 16.56 18.83 4.58
CA GLU A 271 16.07 19.55 3.40
C GLU A 271 17.20 19.79 2.37
N ALA A 272 18.43 20.06 2.83
CA ALA A 272 19.60 20.20 1.96
C ALA A 272 19.98 18.88 1.29
N CYS A 273 20.00 17.77 2.02
CA CYS A 273 20.22 16.44 1.45
C CYS A 273 19.15 16.10 0.40
N VAL A 274 17.87 16.36 0.69
CA VAL A 274 16.79 16.13 -0.28
C VAL A 274 16.99 16.94 -1.55
N ARG A 275 17.30 18.23 -1.43
CA ARG A 275 17.62 19.10 -2.60
C ARG A 275 18.80 18.57 -3.41
N PHE A 276 19.87 18.13 -2.74
CA PHE A 276 21.04 17.56 -3.40
C PHE A 276 20.71 16.30 -4.19
N PHE A 277 19.96 15.37 -3.59
CA PHE A 277 19.57 14.11 -4.26
C PHE A 277 18.67 14.35 -5.47
N ASN A 278 17.80 15.37 -5.44
CA ASN A 278 16.92 15.69 -6.57
C ASN A 278 17.63 16.21 -7.82
N GLY A 279 18.94 16.48 -7.75
CA GLY A 279 19.76 16.86 -8.90
C GLY A 279 19.29 18.15 -9.58
N GLN A 280 19.77 18.37 -10.80
CA GLN A 280 19.40 19.50 -11.65
C GLN A 280 19.05 19.00 -13.05
N ALA A 281 17.81 19.27 -13.49
CA ALA A 281 17.34 18.87 -14.81
C ALA A 281 18.26 19.42 -15.91
N GLY A 282 18.64 18.55 -16.85
CA GLY A 282 19.61 18.87 -17.90
C GLY A 282 21.09 18.70 -17.49
N GLN A 283 21.39 18.29 -16.26
CA GLN A 283 22.73 17.91 -15.81
C GLN A 283 22.75 16.45 -15.29
N PRO A 284 22.91 15.45 -16.18
CA PRO A 284 22.76 14.03 -15.84
C PRO A 284 23.62 13.56 -14.65
N ASP A 285 24.86 14.04 -14.53
CA ASP A 285 25.78 13.63 -13.47
C ASP A 285 25.28 13.97 -12.05
N THR A 286 24.40 14.98 -11.93
CA THR A 286 23.82 15.40 -10.64
C THR A 286 22.80 14.40 -10.10
N PHE A 287 22.28 13.49 -10.93
CA PHE A 287 21.29 12.49 -10.52
C PHE A 287 21.91 11.17 -10.01
N ARG A 288 23.23 11.03 -10.05
CA ARG A 288 23.93 9.84 -9.55
C ARG A 288 23.56 9.47 -8.10
N PRO A 289 23.49 10.41 -7.13
CA PRO A 289 23.10 10.08 -5.76
C PRO A 289 21.69 9.48 -5.67
N LEU A 290 20.71 10.06 -6.37
CA LEU A 290 19.35 9.53 -6.41
C LEU A 290 19.28 8.18 -7.12
N HIS A 291 20.03 7.99 -8.21
CA HIS A 291 20.14 6.69 -8.86
C HIS A 291 20.64 5.61 -7.88
N GLU A 292 21.73 5.87 -7.16
CA GLU A 292 22.29 4.94 -6.19
C GLU A 292 21.35 4.66 -5.01
N LEU A 293 20.58 5.66 -4.58
CA LEU A 293 19.51 5.46 -3.59
C LEU A 293 18.42 4.54 -4.13
N LEU A 294 17.96 4.78 -5.36
CA LEU A 294 16.91 3.99 -6.01
C LEU A 294 17.34 2.54 -6.24
N GLU A 295 18.62 2.30 -6.50
CA GLU A 295 19.16 0.94 -6.61
C GLU A 295 19.15 0.15 -5.29
N ARG A 296 18.96 0.81 -4.14
CA ARG A 296 18.87 0.16 -2.81
C ARG A 296 17.44 -0.11 -2.34
N GLN A 297 16.45 0.22 -3.16
CA GLN A 297 15.04 -0.03 -2.86
C GLN A 297 14.69 -1.49 -3.14
N ALA A 298 13.64 -1.99 -2.47
CA ALA A 298 13.11 -3.33 -2.73
C ALA A 298 12.28 -3.41 -4.03
N TYR A 299 12.18 -2.30 -4.76
CA TYR A 299 11.52 -2.21 -6.05
C TYR A 299 12.39 -1.48 -7.08
N ARG A 300 12.05 -1.66 -8.36
CA ARG A 300 12.63 -0.95 -9.48
C ARG A 300 11.53 -0.38 -10.35
N LEU A 301 11.50 0.93 -10.50
CA LEU A 301 10.57 1.59 -11.42
C LEU A 301 11.00 1.34 -12.87
N ALA A 302 10.04 1.00 -13.72
CA ALA A 302 10.28 0.65 -15.12
C ALA A 302 9.26 1.31 -16.05
N TYR A 303 9.62 1.40 -17.33
CA TYR A 303 8.73 1.91 -18.37
C TYR A 303 7.55 0.96 -18.56
N TRP A 304 6.33 1.47 -18.50
CA TRP A 304 5.13 0.62 -18.53
C TRP A 304 5.04 -0.29 -19.77
N ARG A 305 5.61 0.14 -20.91
CA ARG A 305 5.62 -0.68 -22.14
C ARG A 305 6.64 -1.82 -22.14
N THR A 306 7.63 -1.78 -21.25
CA THR A 306 8.67 -2.83 -21.19
C THR A 306 8.24 -4.08 -20.40
N ALA A 307 7.09 -4.05 -19.72
CA ALA A 307 6.57 -5.18 -18.96
C ALA A 307 5.72 -6.17 -19.78
N PHE A 308 5.57 -5.96 -21.09
CA PHE A 308 4.83 -6.85 -22.00
C PHE A 308 5.73 -7.86 -22.76
N HIS A 309 6.97 -8.05 -22.32
CA HIS A 309 7.93 -8.97 -22.93
C HIS A 309 8.56 -9.90 -21.91
#